data_AF-A0A8H3FNQ7-F1
#
_entry.id   AF-A0A8H3FNQ7-F1
#
_cell.length_a   1.000
_cell.length_b   1.000
_cell.length_c   1.000
_cell.angle_alpha   90.00
_cell.angle_beta   90.00
_cell.angle_gamma   90.00
#
_symmetry.space_group_name_H-M   'P 1'
#
loop_
_entity.id
_entity.type
_entity.pdbx_description
1 polymer ?
#
loop_
_entity_poly.entity_id
_entity_poly.type
_entity_poly.pdbx_seq_one_letter_code
_entity_poly.pdbx_strand_id
1 'polypeptide(L)' 'MSEDCLTLRIDRLGNTPADAKLPVMIWLFGGGFTSGTIYEGTYDPTGLLKTAQANGSPVIYAALK' A
#
# COMPACT_ATOMS: atom_id res chain seq x y z
N MET A 1 -4.95 15.30 11.81
CA MET A 1 -6.29 14.70 11.59
C MET A 1 -7.16 15.78 10.97
N SER A 2 -7.72 15.53 9.80
CA SER A 2 -8.51 16.47 8.98
C SER A 2 -9.73 15.73 8.43
N GLU A 3 -10.83 16.43 8.14
CA GLU A 3 -11.97 15.87 7.40
C GLU A 3 -11.61 15.65 5.92
N ASP A 4 -10.73 16.48 5.38
CA ASP A 4 -10.08 16.26 4.08
C ASP A 4 -9.03 15.15 4.24
N CYS A 5 -9.49 13.91 4.25
CA CYS A 5 -8.68 12.72 4.48
C CYS A 5 -8.85 11.60 3.45
N LEU A 6 -9.74 11.81 2.47
CA LEU A 6 -10.00 10.87 1.37
C LEU A 6 -8.82 10.82 0.42
N THR A 7 -7.81 10.08 0.85
CA THR A 7 -6.50 10.01 0.22
C THR A 7 -6.09 8.56 0.10
N LEU A 8 -5.31 8.28 -0.94
CA LEU A 8 -4.76 6.97 -1.16
C LEU A 8 -3.24 7.04 -1.12
N ARG A 9 -2.64 5.97 -0.64
CA ARG A 9 -1.20 5.75 -0.58
C ARG A 9 -0.83 4.68 -1.59
N ILE A 10 0.15 4.98 -2.44
CA ILE A 10 0.73 4.01 -3.38
C ILE A 10 2.19 3.79 -3.01
N ASP A 11 2.57 2.53 -2.77
CA ASP A 11 3.95 2.12 -2.60
C ASP A 11 4.30 1.10 -3.67
N ARG A 12 5.45 1.32 -4.31
CA ARG A 12 6.01 0.45 -5.33
C ARG A 12 7.53 0.50 -5.24
N LEU A 13 8.19 -0.47 -5.85
CA LEU A 13 9.65 -0.49 -5.92
C LEU A 13 10.11 0.65 -6.82
N GLY A 14 11.21 1.32 -6.46
CA GLY A 14 11.64 2.55 -7.13
C GLY A 14 11.85 2.43 -8.64
N ASN A 15 12.15 1.23 -9.13
CA ASN A 15 12.43 0.95 -10.53
C ASN A 15 11.23 0.39 -11.31
N THR A 16 10.00 0.44 -10.77
CA THR A 16 8.80 -0.03 -11.49
C THR A 16 8.47 0.88 -12.68
N PRO A 17 8.54 0.38 -13.93
CA PRO A 17 8.14 1.16 -15.12
C PRO A 17 6.66 1.57 -15.09
N ALA A 18 6.31 2.65 -15.79
CA ALA A 18 4.93 3.14 -15.83
C ALA A 18 3.97 2.20 -16.59
N ASP A 19 4.50 1.43 -17.54
CA ASP A 19 3.78 0.45 -18.36
C ASP A 19 3.82 -0.98 -17.78
N ALA A 20 4.45 -1.17 -16.61
CA ALA A 20 4.51 -2.45 -15.94
C ALA A 20 3.12 -2.87 -15.43
N LYS A 21 2.63 -3.99 -15.94
CA LYS A 21 1.32 -4.55 -15.59
C LYS A 21 1.41 -5.45 -14.35
N LEU A 22 1.88 -4.89 -13.25
CA LEU A 22 1.99 -5.60 -11.99
C LEU A 22 0.61 -5.79 -11.33
N PRO A 23 0.36 -6.91 -10.63
CA PRO A 23 -0.81 -7.06 -9.78
C PRO A 23 -0.83 -5.98 -8.68
N VAL A 24 -2.03 -5.50 -8.35
CA VAL A 24 -2.25 -4.50 -7.31
C VAL A 24 -2.85 -5.17 -6.08
N MET A 25 -2.20 -5.01 -4.93
CA MET A 25 -2.73 -5.42 -3.64
C MET A 25 -3.33 -4.21 -2.95
N ILE A 26 -4.63 -4.26 -2.66
CA ILE A 26 -5.36 -3.19 -1.98
C ILE A 26 -5.49 -3.55 -0.49
N TRP A 27 -4.99 -2.66 0.37
CA TRP A 27 -5.10 -2.77 1.81
C TRP A 27 -6.16 -1.80 2.35
N LEU A 28 -7.07 -2.33 3.14
CA LEU A 28 -8.09 -1.58 3.88
C LEU A 28 -7.73 -1.67 5.36
N PHE A 29 -7.45 -0.54 6.00
CA PHE A 29 -7.07 -0.55 7.41
C PHE A 29 -8.22 -1.01 8.31
N GLY A 30 -7.85 -1.52 9.49
CA GLY A 30 -8.79 -1.82 10.56
C GLY A 30 -8.96 -0.63 11.51
N GLY A 31 -9.99 -0.70 12.36
CA GLY A 31 -10.24 0.29 13.42
C GLY A 31 -11.70 0.42 13.83
N GLY A 32 -12.47 -0.66 13.69
CA GLY A 32 -13.84 -0.78 14.21
C GLY A 32 -14.85 0.17 13.56
N PHE A 33 -14.58 0.68 12.36
CA PHE A 33 -15.39 1.69 11.65
C PHE A 33 -15.42 3.08 12.30
N THR A 34 -14.68 3.30 13.38
CA THR A 34 -14.64 4.57 14.11
C THR A 34 -13.31 5.29 14.00
N SER A 35 -12.26 4.58 13.59
CA SER A 35 -10.90 5.11 13.54
C SER A 35 -10.04 4.32 12.55
N GLY A 36 -8.85 4.85 12.23
CA GLY A 36 -7.85 4.17 11.43
C GLY A 36 -7.12 5.11 10.47
N THR A 37 -6.01 4.62 9.91
CA THR A 37 -5.19 5.37 8.95
C THR A 37 -4.32 4.44 8.10
N ILE A 38 -4.03 4.84 6.87
CA ILE A 38 -3.13 4.13 5.94
C ILE A 38 -1.63 4.35 6.22
N TYR A 39 -1.31 5.21 7.19
CA TYR A 39 0.05 5.53 7.60
C TYR A 39 0.43 4.95 8.97
N GLU A 40 -0.35 3.99 9.48
CA GLU A 40 0.03 3.28 10.69
C GLU A 40 1.27 2.43 10.41
N GLY A 41 2.24 2.43 11.32
CA GLY A 41 3.53 1.75 11.10
C GLY A 41 3.38 0.23 10.88
N THR A 42 2.31 -0.37 11.41
CA THR A 42 1.94 -1.77 11.19
C THR A 42 1.54 -2.08 9.75
N TYR A 43 1.22 -1.05 8.95
CA TYR A 43 0.85 -1.16 7.54
C TYR A 43 1.98 -0.74 6.60
N ASP A 44 3.21 -0.56 7.08
CA ASP A 44 4.36 -0.28 6.21
C ASP A 44 4.60 -1.47 5.25
N PRO A 45 4.46 -1.28 3.92
CA PRO A 45 4.53 -2.37 2.97
C PRO A 45 5.96 -2.72 2.56
N THR A 46 7.00 -2.06 3.10
CA THR A 46 8.40 -2.22 2.65
C THR A 46 8.86 -3.68 2.69
N GLY A 47 8.58 -4.39 3.78
CA GLY A 47 8.92 -5.81 3.92
C GLY A 47 8.20 -6.66 2.89
N LEU A 48 6.89 -6.44 2.75
CA LEU A 48 6.04 -7.15 1.80
C LEU A 48 6.49 -6.96 0.35
N LEU A 49 6.76 -5.72 -0.07
CA LEU A 49 7.22 -5.40 -1.43
C LEU A 49 8.57 -6.05 -1.74
N LYS A 50 9.51 -6.02 -0.79
CA LYS A 50 10.83 -6.66 -0.95
C LYS A 50 10.71 -8.19 -1.06
N THR A 51 9.88 -8.82 -0.22
CA THR A 51 9.65 -10.26 -0.28
C THR A 51 8.95 -10.67 -1.58
N ALA A 52 7.93 -9.92 -2.00
CA ALA A 52 7.22 -10.13 -3.26
C ALA A 52 8.18 -10.07 -4.47
N GLN A 53 9.09 -9.10 -4.49
CA GLN A 53 10.14 -9.00 -5.51
C GLN A 53 11.09 -10.21 -5.47
N ALA A 54 11.60 -10.58 -4.29
CA ALA A 54 12.54 -11.70 -4.15
C ALA A 54 11.92 -13.03 -4.58
N ASN A 55 10.60 -13.18 -4.41
CA ASN A 55 9.85 -14.36 -4.83
C ASN A 55 9.41 -14.32 -6.31
N GLY A 56 9.85 -13.32 -7.09
CA GLY A 56 9.50 -13.19 -8.51
C GLY A 56 8.04 -12.77 -8.76
N SER A 57 7.33 -12.30 -7.74
CA SER A 57 5.92 -11.88 -7.81
C SER A 57 5.77 -10.41 -7.37
N PRO A 58 6.42 -9.43 -8.05
CA PRO A 58 6.35 -8.04 -7.66
C PRO A 58 4.91 -7.50 -7.71
N VAL A 59 4.55 -6.68 -6.72
CA VAL A 59 3.21 -6.10 -6.58
C VAL A 59 3.28 -4.59 -6.42
N ILE A 60 2.17 -3.90 -6.71
CA ILE A 60 1.92 -2.52 -6.28
C ILE A 60 1.06 -2.58 -5.03
N TYR A 61 1.45 -1.86 -3.98
CA TYR A 61 0.64 -1.70 -2.78
C TYR A 61 -0.18 -0.43 -2.88
N ALA A 62 -1.48 -0.53 -2.66
CA ALA A 62 -2.40 0.59 -2.55
C ALA A 62 -3.14 0.51 -1.22
N ALA A 63 -3.22 1.61 -0.48
CA ALA A 63 -4.01 1.69 0.74
C ALA A 63 -4.94 2.90 0.69
N LEU A 64 -6.18 2.71 1.13
CA LEU A 64 -7.23 3.73 1.08
C LEU A 64 -7.62 4.20 2.47
N LYS A 65 -7.85 5.50 2.59
CA LYS A 65 -8.51 6.16 3.71
C LYS A 65 -9.68 6.98 3.24
#